data_AF-A0A2E6ELK3-F1
#
_entry.id   AF-A0A2E6ELK3-F1
#
_cell.length_a   1.000
_cell.length_b   1.000
_cell.length_c   1.000
_cell.angle_alpha   90.00
_cell.angle_beta   90.00
_cell.angle_gamma   90.00
#
_symmetry.space_group_name_H-M   'P 1'
#
loop_
_entity.id
_entity.type
_entity.pdbx_description
1 polymer ?
#
loop_
_entity_poly.entity_id
_entity_poly.type
_entity_poly.pdbx_seq_one_letter_code
_entity_poly.pdbx_strand_id
1 'polypeptide(L)'
;MEGDNAMVADELMRLREAGATGVLQVSGANWPDSALYLMDGEIIACCTARDPANLERILLASGLIEPELLQEWRPWIDEGADLIDMMLADGNFPGDELMVARSSLFDDNFAWTLAHPQPVLEFEAMEAVFPDNIQFDLDGSVLIGDVMSWLETVAEVLSAASNPSHMFAGQGQRPEEWTEQDWAQLCSPRSMADLLDLLGPPRTEAAMLITEWLSSGLLGTAGDDYQPPADAESDYDRAARGEFVRSYEVLDKVDLTGVPILGLGDHAQGDPEGTLDHQEGAAIQEDTLPPLELGEYSAEATDPPDSVKTAPVAAVEFVEEAPPQIDNWEAMSEEPPPILNDEEFVGAESWDHIQPIGELSSLEMMDGSPPPVPGASTHFGTSELAAFSERINTFNNIFGIIFETFATSLGEAHTRTRFDELLTSSEREHAALFTGLAPAADGTLDAEPLIARLAELEPDSPEDYLKAGLYDLLFSHLSDSKDLLPGEIEATMMERLVVFERQLNHP
;
A
#
# COMPACT_ATOMS: atom_id res chain seq x y z
N MET A 1 -15.77 30.06 19.83
CA MET A 1 -16.86 29.49 19.02
C MET A 1 -17.63 28.50 19.91
N GLU A 2 -18.32 29.00 20.94
CA GLU A 2 -18.99 28.15 21.95
C GLU A 2 -20.52 28.04 21.70
N GLY A 3 -20.99 28.25 20.47
CA GLY A 3 -22.43 28.49 20.22
C GLY A 3 -23.18 27.51 19.32
N ASP A 4 -22.56 26.98 18.26
CA ASP A 4 -23.35 26.43 17.14
C ASP A 4 -23.39 24.90 17.05
N ASN A 5 -22.38 24.18 17.58
CA ASN A 5 -22.36 22.70 17.50
C ASN A 5 -23.41 22.01 18.41
N ALA A 6 -23.99 22.72 19.38
CA ALA A 6 -25.04 22.17 20.24
C ALA A 6 -26.37 21.97 19.49
N MET A 7 -26.54 22.56 18.31
CA MET A 7 -27.87 22.64 17.68
C MET A 7 -28.43 21.28 17.25
N VAL A 8 -27.59 20.37 16.72
CA VAL A 8 -28.02 19.01 16.35
C VAL A 8 -28.30 18.17 17.59
N ALA A 9 -27.40 18.20 18.57
CA ALA A 9 -27.51 17.44 19.81
C ALA A 9 -28.75 17.86 20.63
N ASP A 10 -29.01 19.16 20.74
CA ASP A 10 -30.19 19.70 21.44
C ASP A 10 -31.49 19.26 20.75
N GLU A 11 -31.54 19.32 19.42
CA GLU A 11 -32.71 18.88 18.65
C GLU A 11 -32.93 17.38 18.75
N LEU A 12 -31.87 16.57 18.70
CA LEU A 12 -31.96 15.14 18.95
C LEU A 12 -32.51 14.88 20.35
N MET A 13 -31.93 15.44 21.41
CA MET A 13 -32.43 15.26 22.78
C MET A 13 -33.90 15.64 22.91
N ARG A 14 -34.33 16.75 22.27
CA ARG A 14 -35.74 17.16 22.22
C ARG A 14 -36.63 16.12 21.53
N LEU A 15 -36.19 15.54 20.41
CA LEU A 15 -36.92 14.50 19.68
C LEU A 15 -36.98 13.18 20.48
N ARG A 16 -35.89 12.82 21.16
CA ARG A 16 -35.83 11.65 22.05
C ARG A 16 -36.82 11.76 23.21
N GLU A 17 -36.81 12.89 23.93
CA GLU A 17 -37.75 13.16 25.02
C GLU A 17 -39.21 13.14 24.59
N ALA A 18 -39.48 13.49 23.32
CA ALA A 18 -40.81 13.46 22.74
C ALA A 18 -41.26 12.06 22.27
N GLY A 19 -40.38 11.05 22.30
CA GLY A 19 -40.66 9.73 21.72
C GLY A 19 -40.91 9.81 20.21
N ALA A 20 -40.17 10.67 19.51
CA ALA A 20 -40.44 10.93 18.10
C ALA A 20 -40.02 9.75 17.19
N THR A 21 -40.85 9.45 16.21
CA THR A 21 -40.53 8.53 15.11
C THR A 21 -40.49 9.31 13.80
N GLY A 22 -39.41 9.17 13.03
CA GLY A 22 -39.22 9.93 11.79
C GLY A 22 -37.76 10.06 11.38
N VAL A 23 -37.51 11.00 10.47
CA VAL A 23 -36.17 11.27 9.93
C VAL A 23 -35.81 12.73 10.17
N LEU A 24 -34.67 12.97 10.82
CA LEU A 24 -34.06 14.29 10.94
C LEU A 24 -33.03 14.45 9.83
N GLN A 25 -33.35 15.30 8.85
CA GLN A 25 -32.42 15.72 7.82
C GLN A 25 -31.52 16.83 8.37
N VAL A 26 -30.21 16.66 8.22
CA VAL A 26 -29.17 17.62 8.60
C VAL A 26 -28.41 17.98 7.34
N SER A 27 -28.46 19.25 6.96
CA SER A 27 -27.81 19.75 5.74
C SER A 27 -27.05 21.05 6.01
N GLY A 28 -26.14 21.41 5.10
CA GLY A 28 -25.45 22.70 5.18
C GLY A 28 -24.34 22.88 4.17
N ALA A 29 -23.73 24.07 4.16
CA ALA A 29 -22.70 24.40 3.18
C ALA A 29 -21.40 23.65 3.47
N ASN A 30 -20.85 23.00 2.44
CA ASN A 30 -19.56 22.28 2.47
C ASN A 30 -19.50 21.10 3.46
N TRP A 31 -20.64 20.62 3.94
CA TRP A 31 -20.76 19.41 4.74
C TRP A 31 -21.65 18.39 4.01
N PRO A 32 -21.39 17.08 4.13
CA PRO A 32 -22.29 16.08 3.55
C PRO A 32 -23.67 16.12 4.22
N ASP A 33 -24.72 16.09 3.41
CA ASP A 33 -26.08 15.91 3.90
C ASP A 33 -26.20 14.55 4.61
N SER A 34 -26.87 14.56 5.76
CA SER A 34 -27.00 13.41 6.64
C SER A 34 -28.46 13.22 7.07
N ALA A 35 -28.87 11.97 7.22
CA ALA A 35 -30.20 11.57 7.66
C ALA A 35 -30.10 10.73 8.92
N LEU A 36 -30.67 11.24 10.02
CA LEU A 36 -30.77 10.55 11.31
C LEU A 36 -32.16 9.93 11.43
N TYR A 37 -32.22 8.62 11.63
CA TYR A 37 -33.47 7.88 11.76
C TYR A 37 -33.78 7.65 13.23
N LEU A 38 -34.99 8.02 13.65
CA LEU A 38 -35.49 7.84 15.00
C LEU A 38 -36.73 6.96 15.03
N MET A 39 -36.81 6.06 16.01
CA MET A 39 -37.99 5.25 16.29
C MET A 39 -38.29 5.25 17.78
N ASP A 40 -39.47 5.74 18.16
CA ASP A 40 -39.90 5.94 19.56
C ASP A 40 -38.89 6.75 20.39
N GLY A 41 -38.23 7.72 19.74
CA GLY A 41 -37.20 8.55 20.34
C GLY A 41 -35.82 7.90 20.43
N GLU A 42 -35.62 6.67 19.96
CA GLU A 42 -34.28 6.08 19.89
C GLU A 42 -33.63 6.30 18.52
N ILE A 43 -32.33 6.56 18.52
CA ILE A 43 -31.53 6.72 17.30
C ILE A 43 -31.18 5.32 16.80
N ILE A 44 -31.63 4.99 15.60
CA ILE A 44 -31.46 3.64 15.06
C ILE A 44 -30.57 3.60 13.82
N ALA A 45 -30.33 4.73 13.15
CA ALA A 45 -29.40 4.81 12.03
C ALA A 45 -28.97 6.25 11.77
N CYS A 46 -27.78 6.40 11.19
CA CYS A 46 -27.26 7.66 10.69
C CYS A 46 -26.64 7.39 9.32
N CYS A 47 -27.22 7.99 8.28
CA CYS A 47 -26.79 7.77 6.90
C CYS A 47 -26.31 9.08 6.27
N THR A 48 -25.34 8.98 5.36
CA THR A 48 -24.88 10.09 4.53
C THR A 48 -24.83 9.70 3.07
N ALA A 49 -24.80 10.69 2.18
CA ALA A 49 -24.60 10.43 0.75
C ALA A 49 -23.24 9.79 0.41
N ARG A 50 -22.29 9.74 1.37
CA ARG A 50 -20.96 9.16 1.19
C ARG A 50 -20.83 7.75 1.75
N ASP A 51 -21.88 7.18 2.33
CA ASP A 51 -21.84 5.88 3.01
C ASP A 51 -21.26 4.76 2.15
N PRO A 52 -21.66 4.57 0.88
CA PRO A 52 -21.09 3.50 0.06
C PRO A 52 -19.58 3.64 -0.09
N ALA A 53 -19.10 4.85 -0.42
CA ALA A 53 -17.67 5.11 -0.61
C ALA A 53 -16.89 4.99 0.71
N ASN A 54 -17.45 5.43 1.83
CA ASN A 54 -16.81 5.30 3.14
C ASN A 54 -16.75 3.85 3.60
N LEU A 55 -17.81 3.08 3.35
CA LEU A 55 -17.87 1.66 3.66
C LEU A 55 -16.83 0.86 2.86
N GLU A 56 -16.72 1.11 1.56
CA GLU A 56 -15.67 0.51 0.72
C GLU A 56 -14.28 0.76 1.30
N ARG A 57 -14.01 2.01 1.70
CA ARG A 57 -12.73 2.39 2.29
C ARG A 57 -12.49 1.71 3.64
N ILE A 58 -13.50 1.57 4.49
CA ILE A 58 -13.40 0.84 5.77
C ILE A 58 -13.04 -0.62 5.50
N LEU A 59 -13.75 -1.28 4.58
CA LEU A 59 -13.55 -2.70 4.26
C LEU A 59 -12.18 -2.95 3.63
N LEU A 60 -11.70 -2.05 2.77
CA LEU A 60 -10.35 -2.11 2.20
C LEU A 60 -9.27 -1.92 3.28
N ALA A 61 -9.45 -0.91 4.15
CA ALA A 61 -8.49 -0.60 5.21
C ALA A 61 -8.38 -1.74 6.24
N SER A 62 -9.49 -2.44 6.52
CA SER A 62 -9.49 -3.60 7.40
C SER A 62 -9.02 -4.89 6.71
N GLY A 63 -8.75 -4.87 5.41
CA GLY A 63 -8.42 -6.06 4.63
C GLY A 63 -9.58 -7.06 4.51
N LEU A 64 -10.82 -6.61 4.76
CA LEU A 64 -12.02 -7.44 4.67
C LEU A 64 -12.42 -7.71 3.23
N ILE A 65 -12.03 -6.84 2.29
CA ILE A 65 -12.23 -7.04 0.86
C ILE A 65 -10.94 -6.70 0.11
N GLU A 66 -10.62 -7.52 -0.89
CA GLU A 66 -9.50 -7.25 -1.79
C GLU A 66 -9.89 -6.21 -2.84
N PRO A 67 -8.98 -5.30 -3.25
CA PRO A 67 -9.25 -4.30 -4.28
C PRO A 67 -9.74 -4.91 -5.60
N GLU A 68 -9.21 -6.07 -5.99
CA GLU A 68 -9.54 -6.78 -7.21
C GLU A 68 -10.99 -7.26 -7.19
N LEU A 69 -11.42 -7.84 -6.06
CA LEU A 69 -12.78 -8.31 -5.88
C LEU A 69 -13.77 -7.15 -5.82
N LEU A 70 -13.42 -6.05 -5.15
CA LEU A 70 -14.24 -4.84 -5.16
C LEU A 70 -14.41 -4.30 -6.58
N GLN A 71 -13.34 -4.32 -7.39
CA GLN A 71 -13.38 -3.89 -8.78
C GLN A 71 -14.20 -4.84 -9.67
N GLU A 72 -14.17 -6.15 -9.39
CA GLU A 72 -15.06 -7.13 -10.01
C GLU A 72 -16.52 -6.80 -9.69
N TRP A 73 -16.81 -6.47 -8.42
CA TRP A 73 -18.17 -6.23 -7.94
C TRP A 73 -18.74 -4.85 -8.28
N ARG A 74 -17.88 -3.92 -8.73
CA ARG A 74 -18.23 -2.53 -9.05
C ARG A 74 -19.48 -2.37 -9.94
N PRO A 75 -19.71 -3.15 -11.01
CA PRO A 75 -20.90 -2.99 -11.84
C PRO A 75 -22.21 -3.17 -11.07
N TRP A 76 -22.26 -4.07 -10.09
CA TRP A 76 -23.46 -4.29 -9.28
C TRP A 76 -23.63 -3.21 -8.21
N ILE A 77 -22.53 -2.78 -7.59
CA ILE A 77 -22.53 -1.68 -6.61
C ILE A 77 -23.02 -0.39 -7.28
N ASP A 78 -22.53 -0.09 -8.49
CA ASP A 78 -22.96 1.06 -9.29
C ASP A 78 -24.44 0.99 -9.72
N GLU A 79 -25.01 -0.23 -9.81
CA GLU A 79 -26.45 -0.48 -10.02
C GLU A 79 -27.28 -0.39 -8.72
N GLY A 80 -26.62 -0.17 -7.57
CA GLY A 80 -27.27 0.01 -6.27
C GLY A 80 -27.34 -1.25 -5.41
N ALA A 81 -26.56 -2.28 -5.71
CA ALA A 81 -26.43 -3.44 -4.81
C ALA A 81 -25.71 -3.03 -3.50
N ASP A 82 -26.21 -3.53 -2.36
CA ASP A 82 -25.56 -3.32 -1.07
C ASP A 82 -24.32 -4.20 -0.94
N LEU A 83 -23.18 -3.58 -0.69
CA LEU A 83 -21.89 -4.28 -0.63
C LEU A 83 -21.85 -5.34 0.48
N ILE A 84 -22.46 -5.08 1.64
CA ILE A 84 -22.46 -6.04 2.75
C ILE A 84 -23.35 -7.23 2.42
N ASP A 85 -24.53 -7.00 1.82
CA ASP A 85 -25.39 -8.08 1.38
C ASP A 85 -24.70 -8.97 0.33
N MET A 86 -23.92 -8.36 -0.58
CA MET A 86 -23.10 -9.11 -1.55
C MET A 86 -22.02 -9.95 -0.84
N MET A 87 -21.29 -9.38 0.11
CA MET A 87 -20.28 -10.11 0.90
C MET A 87 -20.91 -11.27 1.69
N LEU A 88 -22.06 -11.05 2.34
CA LEU A 88 -22.77 -12.09 3.07
C LEU A 88 -23.28 -13.21 2.15
N ALA A 89 -23.74 -12.86 0.95
CA ALA A 89 -24.23 -13.82 -0.03
C ALA A 89 -23.11 -14.70 -0.63
N ASP A 90 -21.91 -14.15 -0.79
CA ASP A 90 -20.73 -14.90 -1.23
C ASP A 90 -20.27 -15.94 -0.18
N GLY A 91 -20.52 -15.65 1.11
CA GLY A 91 -20.33 -16.60 2.21
C GLY A 91 -18.89 -16.79 2.68
N ASN A 92 -17.93 -16.07 2.08
CA ASN A 92 -16.51 -16.12 2.45
C ASN A 92 -16.11 -15.09 3.50
N PHE A 93 -17.03 -14.22 3.92
CA PHE A 93 -16.73 -13.10 4.82
C PHE A 93 -17.30 -13.33 6.22
N PRO A 94 -16.51 -13.05 7.28
CA PRO A 94 -16.98 -13.17 8.66
C PRO A 94 -18.05 -12.11 8.97
N GLY A 95 -19.30 -12.54 9.16
CA GLY A 95 -20.43 -11.65 9.39
C GLY A 95 -20.24 -10.67 10.56
N ASP A 96 -19.58 -11.10 11.64
CA ASP A 96 -19.30 -10.24 12.80
C ASP A 96 -18.40 -9.05 12.43
N GLU A 97 -17.39 -9.25 11.58
CA GLU A 97 -16.48 -8.17 11.16
C GLU A 97 -17.17 -7.19 10.20
N LEU A 98 -18.09 -7.68 9.36
CA LEU A 98 -18.95 -6.84 8.52
C LEU A 98 -19.88 -5.97 9.38
N MET A 99 -20.40 -6.52 10.48
CA MET A 99 -21.20 -5.76 11.44
C MET A 99 -20.36 -4.70 12.16
N VAL A 100 -19.12 -5.02 12.54
CA VAL A 100 -18.17 -4.04 13.08
C VAL A 100 -17.94 -2.90 12.08
N ALA A 101 -17.70 -3.19 10.80
CA ALA A 101 -17.52 -2.16 9.77
C ALA A 101 -18.76 -1.24 9.64
N ARG A 102 -19.98 -1.82 9.68
CA ARG A 102 -21.23 -1.04 9.68
C ARG A 102 -21.38 -0.18 10.93
N SER A 103 -21.04 -0.69 12.11
CA SER A 103 -21.06 0.08 13.35
C SER A 103 -20.05 1.22 13.33
N SER A 104 -18.82 0.99 12.87
CA SER A 104 -17.82 2.06 12.70
C SER A 104 -18.29 3.15 11.73
N LEU A 105 -18.98 2.78 10.64
CA LEU A 105 -19.56 3.75 9.72
C LEU A 105 -20.68 4.56 10.38
N PHE A 106 -21.55 3.90 11.16
CA PHE A 106 -22.60 4.59 11.92
C PHE A 106 -22.01 5.60 12.91
N ASP A 107 -21.01 5.19 13.70
CA ASP A 107 -20.38 6.05 14.69
C ASP A 107 -19.68 7.24 14.04
N ASP A 108 -18.98 7.03 12.91
CA ASP A 108 -18.36 8.10 12.14
C ASP A 108 -19.42 9.08 11.61
N ASN A 109 -20.45 8.57 10.94
CA ASN A 109 -21.51 9.41 10.40
C ASN A 109 -22.23 10.20 11.48
N PHE A 110 -22.52 9.57 12.61
CA PHE A 110 -23.20 10.20 13.72
C PHE A 110 -22.34 11.32 14.30
N ALA A 111 -21.07 11.05 14.59
CA ALA A 111 -20.12 12.03 15.10
C ALA A 111 -19.97 13.24 14.16
N TRP A 112 -19.80 12.99 12.86
CA TRP A 112 -19.67 14.06 11.86
C TRP A 112 -20.96 14.82 11.58
N THR A 113 -22.12 14.20 11.81
CA THR A 113 -23.42 14.89 11.75
C THR A 113 -23.56 15.87 12.92
N LEU A 114 -23.16 15.45 14.13
CA LEU A 114 -23.16 16.32 15.31
C LEU A 114 -22.08 17.42 15.23
N ALA A 115 -20.98 17.16 14.53
CA ALA A 115 -19.91 18.13 14.29
C ALA A 115 -20.28 19.27 13.32
N HIS A 116 -21.46 19.18 12.68
CA HIS A 116 -21.85 20.12 11.63
C HIS A 116 -21.94 21.57 12.18
N PRO A 117 -21.15 22.53 11.67
CA PRO A 117 -20.98 23.84 12.31
C PRO A 117 -22.16 24.79 12.13
N GLN A 118 -22.90 24.69 11.02
CA GLN A 118 -24.08 25.53 10.73
C GLN A 118 -25.22 24.71 10.11
N PRO A 119 -25.82 23.77 10.87
CA PRO A 119 -26.75 22.82 10.31
C PRO A 119 -28.12 23.45 10.05
N VAL A 120 -28.74 23.06 8.94
CA VAL A 120 -30.16 23.24 8.68
C VAL A 120 -30.84 21.92 9.03
N LEU A 121 -31.80 21.99 9.95
CA LEU A 121 -32.47 20.85 10.55
C LEU A 121 -33.92 20.78 10.05
N GLU A 122 -34.29 19.66 9.44
CA GLU A 122 -35.65 19.40 8.99
C GLU A 122 -36.10 18.02 9.46
N PHE A 123 -37.07 17.98 10.38
CA PHE A 123 -37.62 16.73 10.89
C PHE A 123 -38.92 16.36 10.17
N GLU A 124 -38.95 15.17 9.56
CA GLU A 124 -40.13 14.56 8.97
C GLU A 124 -40.67 13.46 9.89
N ALA A 125 -41.82 13.72 10.52
CA ALA A 125 -42.48 12.73 11.38
C ALA A 125 -43.11 11.61 10.55
N MET A 126 -42.92 10.36 10.97
CA MET A 126 -43.42 9.16 10.30
C MET A 126 -44.05 8.20 11.31
N GLU A 127 -44.86 7.25 10.84
CA GLU A 127 -45.42 6.20 11.70
C GLU A 127 -44.37 5.14 12.07
N ALA A 128 -43.50 4.81 11.13
CA ALA A 128 -42.38 3.89 11.29
C ALA A 128 -41.28 4.23 10.28
N VAL A 129 -40.05 3.84 10.57
CA VAL A 129 -38.86 3.99 9.72
C VAL A 129 -38.12 2.66 9.63
N PHE A 130 -37.60 2.31 8.46
CA PHE A 130 -36.88 1.04 8.24
C PHE A 130 -35.66 1.30 7.34
N PRO A 131 -34.58 1.91 7.88
CA PRO A 131 -33.33 2.06 7.15
C PRO A 131 -32.63 0.70 7.00
N ASP A 132 -31.68 0.60 6.06
CA ASP A 132 -30.96 -0.67 5.78
C ASP A 132 -29.90 -1.01 6.84
N ASN A 133 -29.48 -0.03 7.65
CA ASN A 133 -28.41 -0.11 8.63
C ASN A 133 -28.89 0.14 10.08
N ILE A 134 -29.99 -0.51 10.47
CA ILE A 134 -30.53 -0.41 11.83
C ILE A 134 -29.51 -0.92 12.87
N GLN A 135 -29.22 -0.07 13.83
CA GLN A 135 -28.50 -0.38 15.06
C GLN A 135 -29.49 -0.72 16.16
N PHE A 136 -29.15 -1.73 16.96
CA PHE A 136 -29.96 -2.19 18.09
C PHE A 136 -29.24 -1.90 19.41
N ASP A 137 -30.01 -1.76 20.48
CA ASP A 137 -29.51 -1.62 21.86
C ASP A 137 -28.56 -0.44 22.11
N LEU A 138 -28.67 0.63 21.31
CA LEU A 138 -27.95 1.89 21.52
C LEU A 138 -28.60 2.71 22.65
N ASP A 139 -27.81 3.13 23.64
CA ASP A 139 -28.21 4.21 24.54
C ASP A 139 -27.87 5.55 23.88
N GLY A 140 -28.85 6.16 23.23
CA GLY A 140 -28.67 7.44 22.54
C GLY A 140 -28.15 8.57 23.44
N SER A 141 -28.33 8.49 24.76
CA SER A 141 -27.87 9.53 25.70
C SER A 141 -26.37 9.42 25.94
N VAL A 142 -25.90 8.17 26.10
CA VAL A 142 -24.47 7.87 26.22
C VAL A 142 -23.78 8.21 24.91
N LEU A 143 -24.34 7.77 23.78
CA LEU A 143 -23.80 8.05 22.45
C LEU A 143 -23.63 9.56 22.19
N ILE A 144 -24.66 10.37 22.44
CA ILE A 144 -24.56 11.84 22.32
C ILE A 144 -23.49 12.38 23.26
N GLY A 145 -23.46 11.93 24.52
CA GLY A 145 -22.46 12.37 25.51
C GLY A 145 -21.02 12.10 25.07
N ASP A 146 -20.75 10.89 24.59
CA ASP A 146 -19.43 10.47 24.13
C ASP A 146 -18.98 11.28 22.91
N VAL A 147 -19.87 11.50 21.94
CA VAL A 147 -19.58 12.34 20.77
C VAL A 147 -19.33 13.79 21.16
N MET A 148 -20.09 14.35 22.10
CA MET A 148 -19.84 15.72 22.57
C MET A 148 -18.46 15.85 23.24
N SER A 149 -18.04 14.84 24.02
CA SER A 149 -16.67 14.81 24.58
C SER A 149 -15.60 14.68 23.49
N TRP A 150 -15.87 13.92 22.42
CA TRP A 150 -14.99 13.84 21.27
C TRP A 150 -14.90 15.19 20.54
N LEU A 151 -16.02 15.88 20.30
CA LEU A 151 -16.06 17.20 19.65
C LEU A 151 -15.23 18.24 20.39
N GLU A 152 -15.25 18.24 21.72
CA GLU A 152 -14.40 19.11 22.54
C GLU A 152 -12.91 18.82 22.32
N THR A 153 -12.56 17.55 22.19
CA THR A 153 -11.18 17.10 21.98
C THR A 153 -10.67 17.51 20.60
N VAL A 154 -11.48 17.35 19.55
CA VAL A 154 -11.09 17.62 18.16
C VAL A 154 -11.48 19.02 17.66
N ALA A 155 -11.82 19.94 18.56
CA ALA A 155 -12.35 21.27 18.20
C ALA A 155 -11.44 22.07 17.26
N GLU A 156 -10.11 21.96 17.43
CA GLU A 156 -9.14 22.62 16.56
C GLU A 156 -9.16 22.05 15.13
N VAL A 157 -9.26 20.72 15.00
CA VAL A 157 -9.38 20.02 13.71
C VAL A 157 -10.65 20.44 12.98
N LEU A 158 -11.79 20.47 13.68
CA LEU A 158 -13.08 20.89 13.10
C LEU A 158 -13.06 22.36 12.65
N SER A 159 -12.46 23.23 13.46
CA SER A 159 -12.28 24.64 13.11
C SER A 159 -11.39 24.81 11.87
N ALA A 160 -10.34 23.98 11.74
CA ALA A 160 -9.45 24.01 10.59
C ALA A 160 -10.11 23.43 9.32
N ALA A 161 -10.89 22.36 9.44
CA ALA A 161 -11.63 21.74 8.33
C ALA A 161 -12.65 22.70 7.69
N SER A 162 -13.19 23.62 8.48
CA SER A 162 -14.11 24.67 7.99
C SER A 162 -13.42 25.76 7.16
N ASN A 163 -12.08 25.78 7.11
CA ASN A 163 -11.30 26.77 6.38
C ASN A 163 -10.30 26.13 5.40
N PRO A 164 -10.71 25.88 4.14
CA PRO A 164 -9.86 25.18 3.15
C PRO A 164 -8.63 25.99 2.71
N SER A 165 -8.54 27.27 3.06
CA SER A 165 -7.37 28.10 2.74
C SER A 165 -6.19 27.88 3.70
N HIS A 166 -6.43 27.24 4.85
CA HIS A 166 -5.37 26.90 5.79
C HIS A 166 -4.78 25.55 5.42
N MET A 167 -3.49 25.57 5.08
CA MET A 167 -2.73 24.38 4.74
C MET A 167 -1.93 23.92 5.97
N PHE A 168 -1.77 22.61 6.08
CA PHE A 168 -1.04 21.93 7.13
C PHE A 168 -0.03 20.97 6.52
N ALA A 169 1.10 20.80 7.19
CA ALA A 169 2.13 19.86 6.78
C ALA A 169 2.91 19.36 8.00
N GLY A 170 3.53 18.19 7.86
CA GLY A 170 4.48 17.65 8.82
C GLY A 170 5.60 18.64 9.14
N GLN A 171 5.98 18.72 10.41
CA GLN A 171 7.04 19.58 10.92
C GLN A 171 8.01 18.78 11.79
N GLY A 172 9.27 19.23 11.83
CA GLY A 172 10.29 18.62 12.68
C GLY A 172 10.99 17.45 12.00
N GLN A 173 11.32 16.43 12.78
CA GLN A 173 12.00 15.22 12.31
C GLN A 173 11.00 14.09 12.13
N ARG A 174 11.22 13.26 11.12
CA ARG A 174 10.46 12.03 10.91
C ARG A 174 10.51 11.13 12.15
N PRO A 175 9.37 10.64 12.67
CA PRO A 175 9.37 9.62 13.71
C PRO A 175 10.04 8.33 13.21
N GLU A 176 10.80 7.63 14.07
CA GLU A 176 11.60 6.46 13.65
C GLU A 176 10.75 5.32 13.09
N GLU A 177 9.50 5.21 13.54
CA GLU A 177 8.54 4.20 13.13
C GLU A 177 7.82 4.51 11.79
N TRP A 178 8.05 5.68 11.19
CA TRP A 178 7.41 6.08 9.94
C TRP A 178 8.27 5.79 8.72
N THR A 179 7.64 5.32 7.64
CA THR A 179 8.32 5.20 6.35
C THR A 179 8.63 6.58 5.78
N GLU A 180 9.64 6.67 4.90
CA GLU A 180 9.97 7.93 4.22
C GLU A 180 8.81 8.43 3.35
N GLN A 181 8.08 7.48 2.75
CA GLN A 181 6.92 7.79 1.93
C GLN A 181 5.79 8.41 2.74
N ASP A 182 5.45 7.85 3.90
CA ASP A 182 4.38 8.37 4.76
C ASP A 182 4.75 9.75 5.31
N TRP A 183 6.02 9.93 5.68
CA TRP A 183 6.53 11.22 6.14
C TRP A 183 6.50 12.28 5.04
N ALA A 184 6.94 11.95 3.83
CA ALA A 184 6.89 12.84 2.68
C ALA A 184 5.44 13.22 2.31
N GLN A 185 4.51 12.25 2.41
CA GLN A 185 3.09 12.49 2.18
C GLN A 185 2.49 13.45 3.21
N LEU A 186 2.85 13.31 4.48
CA LEU A 186 2.41 14.21 5.56
C LEU A 186 3.05 15.61 5.44
N CYS A 187 4.31 15.69 5.03
CA CYS A 187 5.04 16.95 4.84
C CYS A 187 4.62 17.73 3.60
N SER A 188 3.77 17.17 2.75
CA SER A 188 3.16 17.87 1.62
C SER A 188 2.01 18.76 2.12
N PRO A 189 2.02 20.08 1.86
CA PRO A 189 0.94 20.96 2.29
C PRO A 189 -0.44 20.51 1.82
N ARG A 190 -1.37 20.32 2.74
CA ARG A 190 -2.75 19.86 2.50
C ARG A 190 -3.75 20.65 3.32
N SER A 191 -5.00 20.77 2.83
CA SER A 191 -6.06 21.29 3.68
C SER A 191 -6.39 20.27 4.77
N MET A 192 -7.03 20.70 5.86
CA MET A 192 -7.44 19.78 6.92
C MET A 192 -8.44 18.71 6.42
N ALA A 193 -9.30 19.06 5.47
CA ALA A 193 -10.20 18.09 4.83
C ALA A 193 -9.42 17.02 4.05
N ASP A 194 -8.40 17.44 3.29
CA ASP A 194 -7.54 16.50 2.54
C ASP A 194 -6.72 15.61 3.48
N LEU A 195 -6.34 16.09 4.67
CA LEU A 195 -5.65 15.27 5.68
C LEU A 195 -6.56 14.22 6.29
N LEU A 196 -7.80 14.58 6.65
CA LEU A 196 -8.81 13.62 7.10
C LEU A 196 -9.08 12.56 6.01
N ASP A 197 -9.18 13.00 4.75
CA ASP A 197 -9.35 12.08 3.62
C ASP A 197 -8.09 11.24 3.35
N LEU A 198 -6.88 11.74 3.61
CA LEU A 198 -5.63 10.98 3.45
C LEU A 198 -5.53 9.85 4.47
N LEU A 199 -5.83 10.11 5.74
CA LEU A 199 -5.77 9.11 6.81
C LEU A 199 -6.88 8.07 6.71
N GLY A 200 -7.97 8.42 6.03
CA GLY A 200 -9.07 7.50 5.74
C GLY A 200 -10.03 7.31 6.90
N PRO A 201 -11.07 6.47 6.69
CA PRO A 201 -12.06 6.21 7.70
C PRO A 201 -11.58 5.21 8.77
N PRO A 202 -12.13 5.29 9.99
CA PRO A 202 -13.13 6.28 10.40
C PRO A 202 -12.48 7.65 10.62
N ARG A 203 -13.14 8.70 10.12
CA ARG A 203 -12.63 10.08 10.21
C ARG A 203 -12.58 10.56 11.66
N THR A 204 -13.38 9.97 12.55
CA THR A 204 -13.30 10.18 14.00
C THR A 204 -11.93 9.82 14.57
N GLU A 205 -11.35 8.69 14.18
CA GLU A 205 -10.00 8.28 14.58
C GLU A 205 -8.94 9.17 13.91
N ALA A 206 -9.11 9.46 12.62
CA ALA A 206 -8.21 10.39 11.91
C ALA A 206 -8.15 11.77 12.59
N ALA A 207 -9.29 12.31 13.02
CA ALA A 207 -9.33 13.60 13.73
C ALA A 207 -8.63 13.55 15.09
N MET A 208 -8.74 12.44 15.82
CA MET A 208 -8.02 12.23 17.08
C MET A 208 -6.51 12.18 16.85
N LEU A 209 -6.07 11.43 15.84
CA LEU A 209 -4.66 11.31 15.47
C LEU A 209 -4.07 12.66 15.04
N ILE A 210 -4.80 13.43 14.22
CA ILE A 210 -4.39 14.79 13.84
C ILE A 210 -4.31 15.70 15.06
N THR A 211 -5.26 15.59 16.00
CA THR A 211 -5.24 16.38 17.24
C THR A 211 -3.98 16.09 18.05
N GLU A 212 -3.60 14.81 18.15
CA GLU A 212 -2.33 14.42 18.79
C GLU A 212 -1.13 15.03 18.07
N TRP A 213 -1.09 14.96 16.73
CA TRP A 213 0.02 15.52 15.94
C TRP A 213 0.14 17.04 16.03
N LEU A 214 -0.98 17.77 16.07
CA LEU A 214 -0.98 19.20 16.32
C LEU A 214 -0.44 19.51 17.72
N SER A 215 -0.84 18.72 18.73
CA SER A 215 -0.42 18.92 20.12
C SER A 215 1.07 18.61 20.36
N SER A 216 1.63 17.62 19.66
CA SER A 216 3.03 17.24 19.74
C SER A 216 3.94 18.15 18.89
N GLY A 217 3.35 18.93 17.98
CA GLY A 217 4.07 19.74 17.01
C GLY A 217 4.59 18.96 15.80
N LEU A 218 4.16 17.71 15.62
CA LEU A 218 4.44 16.91 14.43
C LEU A 218 3.72 17.47 13.20
N LEU A 219 2.55 18.08 13.38
CA LEU A 219 1.80 18.76 12.33
C LEU A 219 1.69 20.26 12.66
N GLY A 220 1.85 21.12 11.66
CA GLY A 220 1.69 22.55 11.83
C GLY A 220 1.21 23.26 10.57
N THR A 221 0.89 24.55 10.68
CA THR A 221 0.41 25.35 9.55
C THR A 221 1.52 25.55 8.51
N ALA A 222 1.23 25.25 7.25
CA ALA A 222 2.11 25.48 6.11
C ALA A 222 1.69 26.77 5.39
N GLY A 223 2.44 27.85 5.57
CA GLY A 223 2.25 29.10 4.83
C GLY A 223 2.98 29.10 3.49
N ASP A 224 2.93 30.23 2.77
CA ASP A 224 3.60 30.41 1.46
C ASP A 224 5.13 30.21 1.53
N ASP A 225 5.74 30.44 2.69
CA ASP A 225 7.18 30.28 2.94
C ASP A 225 7.54 28.89 3.52
N TYR A 226 6.60 27.94 3.54
CA TYR A 226 6.86 26.60 4.07
C TYR A 226 7.94 25.88 3.25
N GLN A 227 8.95 25.36 3.95
CA GLN A 227 9.95 24.46 3.38
C GLN A 227 9.82 23.11 4.09
N PRO A 228 9.64 22.01 3.34
CA PRO A 228 9.56 20.70 3.95
C PRO A 228 10.87 20.37 4.69
N PRO A 229 10.80 19.59 5.79
CA PRO A 229 11.98 19.04 6.45
C PRO A 229 12.93 18.34 5.48
N ALA A 230 14.24 18.40 5.73
CA ALA A 230 15.23 17.82 4.82
C ALA A 230 15.12 16.30 4.66
N ASP A 231 14.52 15.62 5.66
CA ASP A 231 14.22 14.19 5.66
C ASP A 231 12.85 13.84 5.03
N ALA A 232 12.06 14.85 4.64
CA ALA A 232 10.80 14.68 3.93
C ALA A 232 10.96 14.70 2.40
N GLU A 233 12.15 15.05 1.90
CA GLU A 233 12.41 15.07 0.47
C GLU A 233 12.72 13.66 -0.03
N SER A 234 11.92 13.19 -0.99
CA SER A 234 12.10 11.91 -1.65
C SER A 234 13.51 11.78 -2.20
N ASP A 235 14.12 10.61 -2.03
CA ASP A 235 15.40 10.28 -2.62
C ASP A 235 15.39 10.50 -4.15
N TYR A 236 14.26 10.34 -4.85
CA TYR A 236 14.15 10.68 -6.27
C TYR A 236 14.29 12.18 -6.56
N ASP A 237 13.73 13.05 -5.72
CA ASP A 237 13.81 14.50 -5.88
C ASP A 237 15.22 15.00 -5.55
N ARG A 238 15.86 14.40 -4.53
CA ARG A 238 17.28 14.62 -4.22
C ARG A 238 18.19 14.19 -5.38
N ALA A 239 17.94 13.01 -5.97
CA ALA A 239 18.65 12.55 -7.16
C ALA A 239 18.45 13.48 -8.37
N ALA A 240 17.23 13.97 -8.59
CA ALA A 240 16.92 14.89 -9.71
C ALA A 240 17.68 16.23 -9.62
N ARG A 241 18.06 16.66 -8.41
CA ARG A 241 18.91 17.85 -8.18
C ARG A 241 20.41 17.56 -8.19
N GLY A 242 20.81 16.31 -8.41
CA GLY A 242 22.19 15.87 -8.42
C GLY A 242 22.80 15.71 -7.02
N GLU A 243 21.98 15.59 -5.98
CA GLU A 243 22.46 15.22 -4.65
C GLU A 243 22.64 13.70 -4.55
N PHE A 244 23.73 13.29 -3.90
CA PHE A 244 24.11 11.89 -3.75
C PHE A 244 23.05 11.15 -2.90
N VAL A 245 22.36 10.19 -3.51
CA VAL A 245 21.40 9.31 -2.86
C VAL A 245 22.12 8.00 -2.48
N ARG A 246 22.02 7.61 -1.22
CA ARG A 246 22.48 6.30 -0.73
C ARG A 246 21.26 5.50 -0.30
N SER A 247 20.63 4.71 -1.16
CA SER A 247 19.86 3.56 -0.67
C SER A 247 19.37 2.64 -1.79
N TYR A 248 19.24 1.37 -1.42
CA TYR A 248 18.79 0.21 -2.18
C TYR A 248 17.25 0.09 -2.25
N GLU A 249 16.50 1.08 -1.75
CA GLU A 249 15.03 1.02 -1.61
C GLU A 249 14.27 1.23 -2.94
N VAL A 250 14.97 1.73 -3.97
CA VAL A 250 14.42 1.84 -5.33
C VAL A 250 14.12 0.46 -5.94
N LEU A 251 14.82 -0.60 -5.52
CA LEU A 251 14.68 -1.93 -6.12
C LEU A 251 13.60 -2.82 -5.49
N ASP A 252 13.21 -2.55 -4.23
CA ASP A 252 12.16 -3.32 -3.55
C ASP A 252 10.76 -3.03 -4.14
N LYS A 253 10.65 -1.99 -4.96
CA LYS A 253 9.42 -1.55 -5.66
C LYS A 253 9.34 -1.99 -7.12
N VAL A 254 10.32 -2.77 -7.61
CA VAL A 254 10.30 -3.32 -8.98
C VAL A 254 9.47 -4.61 -8.99
N ASP A 255 8.19 -4.48 -9.32
CA ASP A 255 7.30 -5.62 -9.56
C ASP A 255 7.61 -6.26 -10.93
N LEU A 256 8.08 -7.51 -10.93
CA LEU A 256 8.38 -8.30 -12.13
C LEU A 256 7.17 -9.10 -12.66
N THR A 257 5.97 -8.89 -12.13
CA THR A 257 4.75 -9.59 -12.57
C THR A 257 3.93 -8.76 -13.57
N GLY A 258 3.47 -9.38 -14.67
CA GLY A 258 2.48 -8.79 -15.58
C GLY A 258 3.00 -7.94 -16.75
N VAL A 259 4.29 -7.94 -17.05
CA VAL A 259 4.86 -7.14 -18.16
C VAL A 259 4.88 -7.95 -19.48
N PRO A 260 4.08 -7.60 -20.50
CA PRO A 260 4.17 -8.24 -21.81
C PRO A 260 5.38 -7.70 -22.60
N ILE A 261 6.31 -8.59 -22.98
CA ILE A 261 7.43 -8.23 -23.84
C ILE A 261 6.96 -8.09 -25.30
N LEU A 262 6.92 -6.86 -25.81
CA LEU A 262 6.79 -6.56 -27.24
C LEU A 262 8.05 -5.87 -27.75
N GLY A 263 8.89 -6.61 -28.48
CA GLY A 263 9.92 -6.01 -29.33
C GLY A 263 11.30 -6.66 -29.25
N LEU A 264 11.46 -7.78 -29.96
CA LEU A 264 12.76 -8.25 -30.43
C LEU A 264 13.41 -7.18 -31.32
N GLY A 265 14.42 -6.47 -30.80
CA GLY A 265 15.25 -5.55 -31.55
C GLY A 265 16.44 -6.26 -32.21
N ASP A 266 16.20 -6.76 -33.43
CA ASP A 266 17.13 -7.16 -34.50
C ASP A 266 18.61 -7.39 -34.17
N HIS A 267 19.01 -8.66 -34.30
CA HIS A 267 20.35 -9.03 -34.73
C HIS A 267 20.64 -8.44 -36.11
N ALA A 268 21.36 -7.32 -36.16
CA ALA A 268 22.06 -6.89 -37.36
C ALA A 268 23.23 -7.85 -37.63
N GLN A 269 22.94 -8.99 -38.25
CA GLN A 269 23.91 -9.75 -39.04
C GLN A 269 24.45 -8.82 -40.12
N GLY A 270 25.78 -8.76 -40.21
CA GLY A 270 26.47 -7.87 -41.13
C GLY A 270 26.29 -8.23 -42.60
N ASP A 271 26.62 -7.25 -43.44
CA ASP A 271 27.32 -7.51 -44.69
C ASP A 271 28.33 -6.35 -44.93
N PRO A 272 29.49 -6.64 -45.56
CA PRO A 272 30.65 -5.76 -45.62
C PRO A 272 30.63 -4.86 -46.87
N GLU A 273 31.65 -3.99 -46.93
CA GLU A 273 32.05 -3.17 -48.09
C GLU A 273 31.26 -1.87 -48.34
N GLY A 274 31.90 -0.78 -47.91
CA GLY A 274 31.56 0.59 -48.29
C GLY A 274 32.77 1.50 -48.13
N THR A 275 33.74 1.35 -49.05
CA THR A 275 34.89 2.25 -49.23
C THR A 275 34.47 3.72 -49.32
N LEU A 276 35.01 4.60 -48.47
CA LEU A 276 35.19 6.01 -48.81
C LEU A 276 36.49 6.55 -48.17
N ASP A 277 37.47 6.77 -49.05
CA ASP A 277 38.61 7.66 -48.85
C ASP A 277 38.15 9.07 -48.45
N HIS A 278 38.79 9.67 -47.42
CA HIS A 278 39.15 11.09 -47.43
C HIS A 278 40.24 11.44 -46.40
N GLN A 279 41.45 11.62 -46.95
CA GLN A 279 42.43 12.71 -46.74
C GLN A 279 42.60 13.41 -45.37
N GLU A 280 43.82 13.26 -44.87
CA GLU A 280 44.75 14.30 -44.38
C GLU A 280 44.20 15.51 -43.60
N GLY A 281 44.56 15.54 -42.31
CA GLY A 281 45.48 16.57 -41.79
C GLY A 281 44.86 17.74 -41.04
N ALA A 282 45.03 17.77 -39.72
CA ALA A 282 45.47 18.96 -38.98
C ALA A 282 45.87 18.58 -37.55
N ALA A 283 47.13 18.87 -37.20
CA ALA A 283 47.65 18.84 -35.85
C ALA A 283 47.19 20.07 -35.07
N ILE A 284 46.73 19.86 -33.82
CA ILE A 284 46.57 20.89 -32.79
C ILE A 284 47.00 20.21 -31.47
N GLN A 285 48.28 20.31 -31.12
CA GLN A 285 48.83 21.17 -30.05
C GLN A 285 48.22 20.91 -28.67
N GLU A 286 48.98 20.15 -27.88
CA GLU A 286 48.90 20.00 -26.43
C GLU A 286 49.06 21.38 -25.76
N ASP A 287 48.02 21.83 -25.06
CA ASP A 287 48.14 22.93 -24.10
C ASP A 287 48.28 22.36 -22.70
N THR A 288 49.38 22.77 -22.08
CA THR A 288 49.91 22.29 -20.82
C THR A 288 49.19 23.00 -19.67
N LEU A 289 48.46 22.26 -18.83
CA LEU A 289 47.91 22.80 -17.58
C LEU A 289 49.03 22.99 -16.54
N PRO A 290 49.08 24.12 -15.81
CA PRO A 290 50.07 24.34 -14.76
C PRO A 290 49.74 23.53 -13.50
N PRO A 291 50.74 23.15 -12.69
CA PRO A 291 50.53 22.35 -11.48
C PRO A 291 49.85 23.17 -10.38
N LEU A 292 48.82 22.58 -9.75
CA LEU A 292 48.17 23.10 -8.54
C LEU A 292 49.13 22.96 -7.34
N GLU A 293 49.49 24.09 -6.74
CA GLU A 293 50.19 24.13 -5.45
C GLU A 293 49.24 23.66 -4.34
N LEU A 294 49.59 22.54 -3.70
CA LEU A 294 48.97 22.06 -2.46
C LEU A 294 49.36 23.01 -1.32
N GLY A 295 48.44 23.91 -0.96
CA GLY A 295 48.54 24.71 0.25
C GLY A 295 48.35 23.84 1.50
N GLU A 296 49.36 23.85 2.37
CA GLU A 296 49.35 23.26 3.70
C GLU A 296 48.23 23.90 4.56
N TYR A 297 47.21 23.11 4.92
CA TYR A 297 46.27 23.50 5.97
C TYR A 297 46.84 23.14 7.33
N SER A 298 47.19 24.18 8.09
CA SER A 298 47.61 24.12 9.48
C SER A 298 46.39 23.93 10.39
N ALA A 299 46.43 22.92 11.25
CA ALA A 299 45.43 22.68 12.29
C ALA A 299 45.72 23.59 13.49
N GLU A 300 44.87 24.60 13.71
CA GLU A 300 44.79 25.31 14.98
C GLU A 300 43.53 24.89 15.76
N ALA A 301 43.80 24.27 16.90
CA ALA A 301 42.84 23.83 17.90
C ALA A 301 42.11 25.03 18.53
N THR A 302 40.80 24.89 18.72
CA THR A 302 40.03 25.77 19.62
C THR A 302 39.29 24.90 20.64
N ASP A 303 39.59 25.14 21.91
CA ASP A 303 39.00 24.49 23.08
C ASP A 303 37.48 24.72 23.18
N PRO A 304 36.72 23.76 23.77
CA PRO A 304 35.30 23.94 24.06
C PRO A 304 35.08 24.70 25.39
N PRO A 305 34.02 25.52 25.51
CA PRO A 305 33.63 26.06 26.81
C PRO A 305 32.72 25.09 27.58
N ASP A 306 33.11 24.97 28.84
CA ASP A 306 32.48 24.28 29.95
C ASP A 306 31.06 24.79 30.31
N SER A 307 30.20 23.83 30.64
CA SER A 307 29.23 23.80 31.76
C SER A 307 28.25 24.96 31.98
N VAL A 308 26.93 24.71 31.86
CA VAL A 308 25.90 25.33 32.72
C VAL A 308 24.65 24.43 32.90
N LYS A 309 24.48 23.97 34.15
CA LYS A 309 23.25 23.73 34.97
C LYS A 309 22.17 22.72 34.52
N THR A 310 22.22 21.58 35.18
CA THR A 310 21.07 20.74 35.54
C THR A 310 20.18 21.43 36.59
N ALA A 311 18.86 21.33 36.40
CA ALA A 311 17.81 21.69 37.36
C ALA A 311 17.23 20.41 38.00
N PRO A 312 16.66 20.48 39.22
CA PRO A 312 16.39 19.30 40.04
C PRO A 312 15.10 18.58 39.63
N VAL A 313 15.20 17.26 39.44
CA VAL A 313 14.06 16.35 39.31
C VAL A 313 13.46 16.16 40.70
N ALA A 314 12.22 16.58 40.88
CA ALA A 314 11.43 16.28 42.06
C ALA A 314 11.03 14.80 42.03
N ALA A 315 11.36 14.07 43.09
CA ALA A 315 10.90 12.70 43.31
C ALA A 315 9.38 12.71 43.56
N VAL A 316 8.62 12.09 42.65
CA VAL A 316 7.22 11.74 42.89
C VAL A 316 7.22 10.31 43.40
N GLU A 317 6.87 10.14 44.69
CA GLU A 317 6.53 8.84 45.27
C GLU A 317 5.28 8.29 44.56
N PHE A 318 5.47 7.22 43.78
CA PHE A 318 4.36 6.37 43.35
C PHE A 318 3.85 5.57 44.54
N VAL A 319 2.65 5.90 45.00
CA VAL A 319 1.87 5.06 45.91
C VAL A 319 1.18 4.01 45.02
N GLU A 320 1.61 2.75 45.15
CA GLU A 320 0.87 1.58 44.64
C GLU A 320 -0.50 1.52 45.31
N GLU A 321 -1.55 1.92 44.60
CA GLU A 321 -2.93 1.66 44.98
C GLU A 321 -3.38 0.37 44.27
N ALA A 322 -3.65 -0.66 45.07
CA ALA A 322 -4.05 -1.98 44.59
C ALA A 322 -5.43 -1.91 43.88
N PRO A 323 -5.62 -2.64 42.77
CA PRO A 323 -6.91 -2.67 42.09
C PRO A 323 -7.99 -3.34 42.98
N PRO A 324 -9.24 -2.84 42.98
CA PRO A 324 -10.33 -3.46 43.72
C PRO A 324 -10.65 -4.84 43.13
N GLN A 325 -10.73 -5.84 44.02
CA GLN A 325 -11.25 -7.17 43.68
C GLN A 325 -12.73 -7.07 43.32
N ILE A 326 -13.07 -7.42 42.09
CA ILE A 326 -14.46 -7.65 41.66
C ILE A 326 -14.76 -9.12 41.95
N ASP A 327 -15.39 -9.36 43.10
CA ASP A 327 -16.04 -10.64 43.41
C ASP A 327 -17.46 -10.65 42.80
N ASN A 328 -17.84 -11.80 42.25
CA ASN A 328 -19.19 -12.25 41.84
C ASN A 328 -19.77 -11.76 40.50
N TRP A 329 -19.64 -12.61 39.48
CA TRP A 329 -20.64 -12.73 38.39
C TRP A 329 -21.05 -14.18 38.10
N GLU A 330 -20.92 -15.09 39.07
CA GLU A 330 -21.53 -16.43 38.98
C GLU A 330 -22.95 -16.41 39.56
N ALA A 331 -23.95 -16.16 38.71
CA ALA A 331 -25.26 -16.81 38.72
C ALA A 331 -26.16 -16.22 37.64
N MET A 332 -26.93 -17.09 36.97
CA MET A 332 -27.95 -16.86 35.93
C MET A 332 -27.36 -17.03 34.52
N SER A 333 -27.73 -18.02 33.70
CA SER A 333 -28.94 -18.83 33.65
C SER A 333 -28.66 -20.20 33.00
N GLU A 334 -29.08 -21.29 33.65
CA GLU A 334 -29.22 -22.61 33.03
C GLU A 334 -30.59 -22.67 32.34
N GLU A 335 -30.65 -22.37 31.04
CA GLU A 335 -31.75 -22.81 30.19
C GLU A 335 -31.16 -23.48 28.93
N PRO A 336 -31.47 -24.77 28.66
CA PRO A 336 -30.98 -25.43 27.46
C PRO A 336 -31.74 -24.93 26.22
N PRO A 337 -31.07 -24.81 25.06
CA PRO A 337 -31.73 -24.36 23.83
C PRO A 337 -32.78 -25.38 23.35
N PRO A 338 -33.86 -24.91 22.68
CA PRO A 338 -34.91 -25.79 22.18
C PRO A 338 -34.39 -26.67 21.02
N ILE A 339 -34.76 -27.94 21.07
CA ILE A 339 -34.55 -28.93 20.01
C ILE A 339 -35.52 -28.61 18.87
N LEU A 340 -35.01 -28.22 17.70
CA LEU A 340 -35.78 -28.12 16.47
C LEU A 340 -35.95 -29.53 15.86
N ASN A 341 -37.19 -29.86 15.50
CA ASN A 341 -37.57 -31.12 14.85
C ASN A 341 -37.35 -31.01 13.33
N ASP A 342 -36.51 -31.87 12.77
CA ASP A 342 -36.16 -31.96 11.34
C ASP A 342 -37.22 -32.70 10.47
N GLU A 343 -38.51 -32.49 10.70
CA GLU A 343 -39.56 -33.16 9.93
C GLU A 343 -40.64 -32.19 9.42
N GLU A 344 -40.30 -31.32 8.46
CA GLU A 344 -41.21 -30.85 7.41
C GLU A 344 -40.51 -29.89 6.44
N PHE A 345 -39.85 -30.42 5.39
CA PHE A 345 -39.80 -29.71 4.11
C PHE A 345 -39.69 -30.73 2.97
N VAL A 346 -40.83 -31.07 2.37
CA VAL A 346 -40.96 -31.94 1.20
C VAL A 346 -41.67 -31.17 0.09
N GLY A 347 -41.05 -31.13 -1.10
CA GLY A 347 -41.68 -30.81 -2.39
C GLY A 347 -40.87 -29.79 -3.19
N ALA A 348 -39.97 -30.23 -4.08
CA ALA A 348 -40.19 -30.43 -5.54
C ALA A 348 -40.15 -29.07 -6.30
N GLU A 349 -39.34 -28.82 -7.34
CA GLU A 349 -39.16 -29.53 -8.62
C GLU A 349 -37.79 -29.09 -9.23
N SER A 350 -36.86 -29.99 -9.60
CA SER A 350 -36.70 -30.62 -10.92
C SER A 350 -36.64 -29.65 -12.13
N TRP A 351 -35.42 -29.21 -12.50
CA TRP A 351 -35.05 -28.82 -13.87
C TRP A 351 -33.73 -29.46 -14.30
N ASP A 352 -33.69 -30.80 -14.24
CA ASP A 352 -32.85 -31.57 -15.16
C ASP A 352 -33.51 -31.50 -16.54
N HIS A 353 -32.90 -30.80 -17.50
CA HIS A 353 -32.91 -31.07 -18.95
C HIS A 353 -32.32 -29.90 -19.76
N ILE A 354 -31.00 -29.89 -19.98
CA ILE A 354 -30.43 -29.56 -21.31
C ILE A 354 -29.30 -30.56 -21.61
N GLN A 355 -29.45 -31.24 -22.74
CA GLN A 355 -28.60 -32.31 -23.24
C GLN A 355 -27.28 -31.82 -23.88
N PRO A 356 -26.29 -32.71 -24.02
CA PRO A 356 -24.93 -32.38 -24.45
C PRO A 356 -24.84 -32.22 -25.98
N ILE A 357 -24.05 -31.26 -26.42
CA ILE A 357 -23.46 -31.18 -27.76
C ILE A 357 -21.96 -31.45 -27.52
N GLY A 358 -21.30 -32.50 -28.01
CA GLY A 358 -21.48 -33.17 -29.29
C GLY A 358 -20.45 -32.63 -30.29
N GLU A 359 -19.21 -33.08 -30.17
CA GLU A 359 -18.16 -33.13 -31.21
C GLU A 359 -17.96 -31.90 -32.12
N LEU A 360 -16.91 -31.11 -31.83
CA LEU A 360 -16.17 -30.34 -32.83
C LEU A 360 -14.69 -30.73 -32.82
N SER A 361 -14.45 -32.02 -32.99
CA SER A 361 -13.18 -32.59 -33.44
C SER A 361 -13.05 -32.38 -34.96
N SER A 362 -12.95 -31.14 -35.43
CA SER A 362 -12.65 -30.82 -36.85
C SER A 362 -12.38 -29.32 -37.03
N LEU A 363 -11.23 -28.83 -36.57
CA LEU A 363 -10.58 -27.71 -37.26
C LEU A 363 -9.12 -28.10 -37.49
N GLU A 364 -8.80 -28.28 -38.77
CA GLU A 364 -7.47 -28.55 -39.27
C GLU A 364 -6.51 -27.45 -38.80
N MET A 365 -5.42 -27.91 -38.19
CA MET A 365 -4.26 -27.11 -37.87
C MET A 365 -3.72 -26.45 -39.15
N MET A 366 -3.63 -25.12 -39.16
CA MET A 366 -2.60 -24.46 -39.96
C MET A 366 -1.30 -24.45 -39.16
N ASP A 367 -0.39 -25.26 -39.70
CA ASP A 367 1.00 -25.48 -39.34
C ASP A 367 1.79 -24.17 -39.21
N GLY A 368 2.54 -24.04 -38.12
CA GLY A 368 3.28 -22.84 -37.76
C GLY A 368 3.79 -22.79 -36.32
N SER A 369 3.49 -23.79 -35.49
CA SER A 369 4.12 -23.90 -34.17
C SER A 369 5.61 -24.25 -34.33
N PRO A 370 6.53 -23.54 -33.66
CA PRO A 370 7.93 -23.92 -33.64
C PRO A 370 8.07 -25.34 -33.08
N PRO A 371 9.03 -26.15 -33.59
CA PRO A 371 9.17 -27.52 -33.16
C PRO A 371 9.45 -27.58 -31.65
N PRO A 372 8.90 -28.59 -30.93
CA PRO A 372 9.20 -28.77 -29.52
C PRO A 372 10.70 -28.97 -29.32
N VAL A 373 11.28 -28.22 -28.39
CA VAL A 373 12.68 -28.36 -27.98
C VAL A 373 12.85 -29.76 -27.39
N PRO A 374 13.72 -30.62 -27.95
CA PRO A 374 13.88 -31.99 -27.45
C PRO A 374 14.83 -31.98 -26.23
N GLY A 375 14.27 -32.09 -25.03
CA GLY A 375 15.09 -32.23 -23.82
C GLY A 375 14.34 -32.16 -22.50
N ALA A 376 13.31 -31.31 -22.39
CA ALA A 376 12.57 -31.15 -21.15
C ALA A 376 11.47 -32.22 -20.98
N SER A 377 11.58 -32.95 -19.87
CA SER A 377 10.57 -33.89 -19.35
C SER A 377 9.19 -33.25 -19.21
N THR A 378 8.18 -34.08 -19.41
CA THR A 378 6.74 -33.83 -19.59
C THR A 378 5.97 -33.23 -18.41
N HIS A 379 6.57 -32.35 -17.60
CA HIS A 379 5.98 -31.90 -16.32
C HIS A 379 5.21 -30.57 -16.40
N PHE A 380 5.53 -29.67 -17.32
CA PHE A 380 4.88 -28.36 -17.45
C PHE A 380 4.14 -28.22 -18.78
N GLY A 381 3.02 -27.49 -18.75
CA GLY A 381 2.26 -27.12 -19.95
C GLY A 381 3.01 -26.11 -20.81
N THR A 382 2.65 -26.00 -22.10
CA THR A 382 3.30 -25.07 -23.04
C THR A 382 3.22 -23.61 -22.59
N SER A 383 2.10 -23.21 -21.96
CA SER A 383 1.93 -21.86 -21.42
C SER A 383 2.84 -21.58 -20.23
N GLU A 384 3.02 -22.55 -19.33
CA GLU A 384 3.91 -22.45 -18.18
C GLU A 384 5.37 -22.37 -18.62
N LEU A 385 5.77 -23.20 -19.58
CA LEU A 385 7.11 -23.16 -20.17
C LEU A 385 7.43 -21.80 -20.80
N ALA A 386 6.45 -21.19 -21.48
CA ALA A 386 6.60 -19.86 -22.04
C ALA A 386 6.77 -18.79 -20.94
N ALA A 387 5.94 -18.84 -19.89
CA ALA A 387 6.04 -17.91 -18.76
C ALA A 387 7.37 -18.03 -18.00
N PHE A 388 7.84 -19.26 -17.74
CA PHE A 388 9.15 -19.47 -17.11
C PHE A 388 10.30 -18.94 -17.98
N SER A 389 10.25 -19.19 -19.29
CA SER A 389 11.27 -18.70 -20.22
C SER A 389 11.30 -17.17 -20.27
N GLU A 390 10.13 -16.52 -20.30
CA GLU A 390 10.01 -15.06 -20.28
C GLU A 390 10.60 -14.46 -18.98
N ARG A 391 10.29 -15.07 -17.84
CA ARG A 391 10.81 -14.63 -16.55
C ARG A 391 12.33 -14.79 -16.44
N ILE A 392 12.87 -15.91 -16.92
CA ILE A 392 14.32 -16.15 -16.96
C ILE A 392 15.01 -15.16 -17.91
N ASN A 393 14.40 -14.83 -19.05
CA ASN A 393 14.94 -13.83 -19.98
C ASN A 393 14.99 -12.43 -19.36
N THR A 394 13.93 -12.04 -18.64
CA THR A 394 13.88 -10.76 -17.92
C THR A 394 14.97 -10.69 -16.84
N PHE A 395 15.11 -11.76 -16.06
CA PHE A 395 16.21 -11.92 -15.11
C PHE A 395 17.58 -11.80 -15.81
N ASN A 396 17.80 -12.50 -16.91
CA ASN A 396 19.08 -12.49 -17.64
C ASN A 396 19.46 -11.11 -18.16
N ASN A 397 18.50 -10.26 -18.54
CA ASN A 397 18.78 -8.89 -18.95
C ASN A 397 19.33 -8.05 -17.78
N ILE A 398 18.71 -8.14 -16.61
CA ILE A 398 19.17 -7.47 -15.39
C ILE A 398 20.53 -8.04 -14.97
N PHE A 399 20.64 -9.36 -14.97
CA PHE A 399 21.83 -10.08 -14.54
C PHE A 399 23.05 -9.79 -15.45
N GLY A 400 22.82 -9.63 -16.75
CA GLY A 400 23.84 -9.23 -17.72
C GLY A 400 24.37 -7.81 -17.48
N ILE A 401 23.51 -6.86 -17.10
CA ILE A 401 23.95 -5.49 -16.73
C ILE A 401 24.87 -5.54 -15.51
N ILE A 402 24.51 -6.33 -14.49
CA ILE A 402 25.32 -6.51 -13.30
C ILE A 402 26.65 -7.16 -13.68
N PHE A 403 26.62 -8.27 -14.42
CA PHE A 403 27.82 -9.00 -14.84
C PHE A 403 28.79 -8.11 -15.63
N GLU A 404 28.30 -7.36 -16.63
CA GLU A 404 29.13 -6.47 -17.44
C GLU A 404 29.79 -5.37 -16.58
N THR A 405 29.06 -4.84 -15.60
CA THR A 405 29.57 -3.83 -14.68
C THR A 405 30.71 -4.39 -13.83
N PHE A 406 30.51 -5.56 -13.22
CA PHE A 406 31.56 -6.25 -12.46
C PHE A 406 32.75 -6.62 -13.35
N ALA A 407 32.51 -7.11 -14.57
CA ALA A 407 33.57 -7.48 -15.51
C ALA A 407 34.41 -6.28 -15.93
N THR A 408 33.78 -5.11 -16.11
CA THR A 408 34.46 -3.86 -16.43
C THR A 408 35.31 -3.35 -15.26
N SER A 409 34.81 -3.48 -14.03
CA SER A 409 35.49 -2.98 -12.83
C SER A 409 36.59 -3.91 -12.31
N LEU A 410 36.29 -5.20 -12.18
CA LEU A 410 37.14 -6.20 -11.53
C LEU A 410 37.86 -7.14 -12.51
N GLY A 411 37.49 -7.11 -13.78
CA GLY A 411 37.96 -8.01 -14.82
C GLY A 411 37.06 -9.23 -15.01
N GLU A 412 36.94 -9.67 -16.26
CA GLU A 412 36.03 -10.74 -16.69
C GLU A 412 36.31 -12.09 -15.98
N ALA A 413 37.59 -12.47 -15.84
CA ALA A 413 37.95 -13.74 -15.21
C ALA A 413 37.55 -13.79 -13.72
N HIS A 414 37.76 -12.70 -12.98
CA HIS A 414 37.38 -12.62 -11.57
C HIS A 414 35.86 -12.60 -11.40
N THR A 415 35.17 -11.86 -12.27
CA THR A 415 33.71 -11.79 -12.28
C THR A 415 33.08 -13.15 -12.55
N ARG A 416 33.58 -13.90 -13.55
CA ARG A 416 33.10 -15.25 -13.84
C ARG A 416 33.28 -16.20 -12.66
N THR A 417 34.46 -16.22 -12.03
CA THR A 417 34.69 -17.04 -10.84
C THR A 417 33.70 -16.70 -9.74
N ARG A 418 33.43 -15.42 -9.52
CA ARG A 418 32.46 -15.00 -8.50
C ARG A 418 31.03 -15.47 -8.81
N PHE A 419 30.57 -15.26 -10.03
CA PHE A 419 29.22 -15.67 -10.44
C PHE A 419 29.05 -17.19 -10.35
N ASP A 420 30.09 -17.95 -10.68
CA ASP A 420 30.13 -19.40 -10.50
C ASP A 420 30.11 -19.81 -9.01
N GLU A 421 30.88 -19.13 -8.16
CA GLU A 421 30.88 -19.35 -6.69
C GLU A 421 29.51 -19.08 -6.07
N LEU A 422 28.83 -18.01 -6.50
CA LEU A 422 27.49 -17.69 -6.01
C LEU A 422 26.47 -18.72 -6.47
N LEU A 423 26.49 -19.14 -7.73
CA LEU A 423 25.62 -20.20 -8.25
C LEU A 423 25.83 -21.54 -7.56
N THR A 424 27.07 -21.84 -7.15
CA THR A 424 27.42 -23.10 -6.46
C THR A 424 27.33 -23.02 -4.94
N SER A 425 27.05 -21.84 -4.37
CA SER A 425 26.88 -21.66 -2.92
C SER A 425 25.65 -22.40 -2.40
N SER A 426 25.88 -23.27 -1.41
CA SER A 426 24.83 -24.02 -0.71
C SER A 426 24.17 -23.27 0.44
N GLU A 427 24.59 -22.03 0.72
CA GLU A 427 24.07 -21.24 1.85
C GLU A 427 22.74 -20.53 1.53
N ARG A 428 22.33 -20.55 0.25
CA ARG A 428 21.09 -19.94 -0.25
C ARG A 428 19.91 -20.88 -0.10
N GLU A 429 18.74 -20.33 0.22
CA GLU A 429 17.50 -21.07 0.45
C GLU A 429 17.09 -21.87 -0.81
N HIS A 430 17.30 -21.29 -1.99
CA HIS A 430 16.94 -21.86 -3.28
C HIS A 430 18.16 -22.40 -4.06
N ALA A 431 19.27 -22.71 -3.38
CA ALA A 431 20.51 -23.18 -4.02
C ALA A 431 20.33 -24.43 -4.92
N ALA A 432 19.37 -25.29 -4.57
CA ALA A 432 19.08 -26.50 -5.32
C ALA A 432 18.67 -26.22 -6.78
N LEU A 433 17.99 -25.09 -7.03
CA LEU A 433 17.55 -24.65 -8.37
C LEU A 433 18.73 -24.43 -9.32
N PHE A 434 19.85 -23.95 -8.79
CA PHE A 434 21.03 -23.55 -9.57
C PHE A 434 22.10 -24.65 -9.66
N THR A 435 21.84 -25.83 -9.09
CA THR A 435 22.85 -26.89 -8.97
C THR A 435 23.29 -27.43 -10.35
N GLY A 436 24.58 -27.26 -10.64
CA GLY A 436 25.21 -27.72 -11.88
C GLY A 436 24.98 -26.78 -13.06
N LEU A 437 24.43 -25.58 -12.84
CA LEU A 437 24.40 -24.52 -13.83
C LEU A 437 25.72 -23.76 -13.82
N ALA A 438 26.07 -23.19 -14.98
CA ALA A 438 27.21 -22.31 -15.14
C ALA A 438 26.77 -21.08 -15.94
N PRO A 439 27.28 -19.87 -15.60
CA PRO A 439 26.94 -18.67 -16.33
C PRO A 439 27.60 -18.69 -17.70
N ALA A 440 26.89 -18.18 -18.70
CA ALA A 440 27.41 -17.97 -20.05
C ALA A 440 28.46 -16.85 -20.07
N ALA A 441 28.99 -16.56 -21.26
CA ALA A 441 30.08 -15.59 -21.40
C ALA A 441 29.71 -14.16 -21.01
N ASP A 442 28.43 -13.82 -21.13
CA ASP A 442 27.82 -12.55 -20.77
C ASP A 442 27.16 -12.56 -19.38
N GLY A 443 27.37 -13.64 -18.61
CA GLY A 443 26.79 -13.83 -17.28
C GLY A 443 25.40 -14.46 -17.27
N THR A 444 24.74 -14.64 -18.42
CA THR A 444 23.37 -15.17 -18.49
C THR A 444 23.27 -16.65 -18.10
N LEU A 445 22.09 -17.07 -17.67
CA LEU A 445 21.76 -18.47 -17.37
C LEU A 445 20.90 -19.07 -18.48
N ASP A 446 21.21 -20.31 -18.86
CA ASP A 446 20.39 -21.05 -19.82
C ASP A 446 19.05 -21.45 -19.18
N ALA A 447 17.95 -21.11 -19.84
CA ALA A 447 16.61 -21.34 -19.34
C ALA A 447 16.23 -22.83 -19.34
N GLU A 448 16.69 -23.61 -20.33
CA GLU A 448 16.29 -25.01 -20.46
C GLU A 448 16.80 -25.87 -19.28
N PRO A 449 18.08 -25.80 -18.88
CA PRO A 449 18.58 -26.47 -17.68
C PRO A 449 17.90 -26.01 -16.39
N LEU A 450 17.56 -24.73 -16.27
CA LEU A 450 16.95 -24.16 -15.06
C LEU A 450 15.50 -24.64 -14.89
N ILE A 451 14.73 -24.67 -15.99
CA ILE A 451 13.37 -25.25 -16.02
C ILE A 451 13.41 -26.76 -15.76
N ALA A 452 14.41 -27.47 -16.31
CA ALA A 452 14.58 -28.90 -16.04
C ALA A 452 14.85 -29.16 -14.54
N ARG A 453 15.65 -28.32 -13.88
CA ARG A 453 15.86 -28.40 -12.42
C ARG A 453 14.59 -28.10 -11.63
N LEU A 454 13.84 -27.09 -12.03
CA LEU A 454 12.56 -26.77 -11.41
C LEU A 454 11.59 -27.96 -11.48
N ALA A 455 11.55 -28.66 -12.62
CA ALA A 455 10.74 -29.86 -12.79
C ALA A 455 11.20 -31.02 -11.88
N GLU A 456 12.51 -31.21 -11.68
CA GLU A 456 13.06 -32.25 -10.81
C GLU A 456 12.79 -32.00 -9.32
N LEU A 457 12.66 -30.74 -8.91
CA LEU A 457 12.44 -30.35 -7.51
C LEU A 457 10.99 -30.51 -7.06
N GLU A 458 10.04 -30.59 -8.01
CA GLU A 458 8.59 -30.72 -7.76
C GLU A 458 8.06 -29.84 -6.61
N PRO A 459 8.33 -28.52 -6.60
CA PRO A 459 7.80 -27.63 -5.56
C PRO A 459 6.28 -27.48 -5.64
N ASP A 460 5.63 -27.20 -4.51
CA ASP A 460 4.17 -26.99 -4.43
C ASP A 460 3.70 -25.83 -5.31
N SER A 461 4.53 -24.78 -5.47
CA SER A 461 4.34 -23.68 -6.42
C SER A 461 5.63 -23.47 -7.24
N PRO A 462 5.75 -24.05 -8.45
CA PRO A 462 6.94 -23.91 -9.31
C PRO A 462 7.21 -22.47 -9.73
N GLU A 463 6.16 -21.70 -9.95
CA GLU A 463 6.26 -20.29 -10.30
C GLU A 463 6.88 -19.45 -9.19
N ASP A 464 6.38 -19.58 -7.96
CA ASP A 464 6.89 -18.83 -6.81
C ASP A 464 8.30 -19.29 -6.44
N TYR A 465 8.58 -20.59 -6.55
CA TYR A 465 9.91 -21.14 -6.27
C TYR A 465 10.95 -20.62 -7.27
N LEU A 466 10.61 -20.57 -8.56
CA LEU A 466 11.46 -19.98 -9.59
C LEU A 466 11.69 -18.49 -9.30
N LYS A 467 10.62 -17.75 -8.99
CA LYS A 467 10.70 -16.32 -8.66
C LYS A 467 11.65 -16.12 -7.47
N ALA A 468 11.37 -16.73 -6.33
CA ALA A 468 12.16 -16.58 -5.10
C ALA A 468 13.65 -16.92 -5.33
N GLY A 469 13.94 -17.99 -6.07
CA GLY A 469 15.33 -18.36 -6.37
C GLY A 469 16.07 -17.33 -7.24
N LEU A 470 15.43 -16.79 -8.27
CA LEU A 470 16.04 -15.75 -9.12
C LEU A 470 16.28 -14.45 -8.34
N TYR A 471 15.34 -14.05 -7.48
CA TYR A 471 15.49 -12.88 -6.62
C TYR A 471 16.62 -13.05 -5.59
N ASP A 472 16.73 -14.21 -4.95
CA ASP A 472 17.80 -14.52 -3.99
C ASP A 472 19.19 -14.38 -4.63
N LEU A 473 19.36 -14.90 -5.85
CA LEU A 473 20.61 -14.74 -6.62
C LEU A 473 20.89 -13.28 -6.96
N LEU A 474 19.88 -12.54 -7.44
CA LEU A 474 20.02 -11.14 -7.82
C LEU A 474 20.40 -10.26 -6.62
N PHE A 475 19.73 -10.47 -5.48
CA PHE A 475 19.99 -9.75 -4.24
C PHE A 475 21.41 -10.00 -3.72
N SER A 476 21.88 -11.25 -3.78
CA SER A 476 23.25 -11.60 -3.40
C SER A 476 24.29 -10.80 -4.20
N HIS A 477 24.12 -10.70 -5.52
CA HIS A 477 25.03 -9.94 -6.38
C HIS A 477 24.96 -8.43 -6.17
N LEU A 478 23.78 -7.89 -5.89
CA LEU A 478 23.61 -6.47 -5.59
C LEU A 478 24.19 -6.11 -4.23
N SER A 479 24.02 -6.95 -3.21
CA SER A 479 24.66 -6.76 -1.91
C SER A 479 26.18 -6.72 -2.05
N ASP A 480 26.73 -7.63 -2.85
CA ASP A 480 28.17 -7.70 -3.15
C ASP A 480 28.72 -6.48 -3.89
N SER A 481 27.87 -5.81 -4.68
CA SER A 481 28.28 -4.65 -5.47
C SER A 481 28.74 -3.49 -4.57
N LYS A 482 28.13 -3.34 -3.40
CA LYS A 482 28.46 -2.33 -2.39
C LYS A 482 29.90 -2.39 -1.92
N ASP A 483 30.37 -3.61 -1.69
CA ASP A 483 31.65 -3.85 -1.04
C ASP A 483 32.81 -3.82 -2.05
N LEU A 484 32.49 -3.98 -3.33
CA LEU A 484 33.49 -4.32 -4.34
C LEU A 484 33.50 -3.41 -5.55
N LEU A 485 32.41 -2.72 -5.84
CA LEU A 485 32.40 -1.68 -6.86
C LEU A 485 32.69 -0.32 -6.21
N PRO A 486 33.51 0.52 -6.85
CA PRO A 486 33.55 1.93 -6.51
C PRO A 486 32.16 2.56 -6.63
N GLY A 487 31.78 3.44 -5.71
CA GLY A 487 30.43 4.00 -5.66
C GLY A 487 29.95 4.67 -6.96
N GLU A 488 30.85 5.24 -7.77
CA GLU A 488 30.49 5.80 -9.09
C GLU A 488 30.11 4.71 -10.12
N ILE A 489 30.79 3.57 -10.07
CA ILE A 489 30.52 2.42 -10.95
C ILE A 489 29.22 1.72 -10.50
N GLU A 490 29.04 1.57 -9.20
CA GLU A 490 27.79 1.08 -8.60
C GLU A 490 26.60 1.96 -9.01
N ALA A 491 26.73 3.29 -8.87
CA ALA A 491 25.68 4.22 -9.28
C ALA A 491 25.34 4.11 -10.77
N THR A 492 26.35 3.95 -11.63
CA THR A 492 26.15 3.75 -13.08
C THR A 492 25.40 2.46 -13.36
N MET A 493 25.71 1.38 -12.63
CA MET A 493 24.98 0.11 -12.73
C MET A 493 23.51 0.30 -12.36
N MET A 494 23.24 0.97 -11.23
CA MET A 494 21.87 1.24 -10.76
C MET A 494 21.08 2.11 -11.73
N GLU A 495 21.70 3.14 -12.33
CA GLU A 495 21.07 3.95 -13.36
C GLU A 495 20.66 3.11 -14.58
N ARG A 496 21.54 2.20 -15.04
CA ARG A 496 21.22 1.29 -16.14
C ARG A 496 20.06 0.35 -15.81
N LEU A 497 19.97 -0.12 -14.57
CA LEU A 497 18.84 -0.94 -14.10
C LEU A 497 17.52 -0.16 -14.10
N VAL A 498 17.53 1.08 -13.63
CA VAL A 498 16.34 1.96 -13.66
C VAL A 498 15.92 2.30 -15.09
N VAL A 499 16.87 2.54 -16.00
CA VAL A 499 16.56 2.76 -17.42
C VAL A 499 15.92 1.51 -18.03
N PHE A 500 16.43 0.32 -17.72
CA PHE A 500 15.86 -0.94 -18.19
C PHE A 500 14.44 -1.17 -17.64
N GLU A 501 14.21 -0.90 -16.35
CA GLU A 501 12.88 -0.96 -15.74
C GLU A 501 11.88 -0.02 -16.43
N ARG A 502 12.27 1.22 -16.72
CA ARG A 502 11.41 2.16 -17.44
C ARG A 502 11.06 1.69 -18.85
N GLN A 503 11.97 1.00 -19.53
CA GLN A 503 11.71 0.40 -20.84
C GLN A 503 10.72 -0.77 -20.76
N LEU A 504 10.74 -1.53 -19.65
CA LEU A 504 9.77 -2.58 -19.40
C LEU A 504 8.35 -2.03 -19.16
N ASN A 505 8.23 -0.91 -18.43
CA ASN A 505 6.94 -0.32 -18.03
C ASN A 505 6.34 0.67 -19.06
N HIS A 506 7.10 1.07 -20.08
CA HIS A 506 6.65 1.99 -21.12
C HIS A 506 7.06 1.50 -22.53
N PRO A 507 6.37 0.48 -23.09
CA PRO A 507 6.63 -0.04 -24.43
C PRO A 507 6.32 0.94 -25.56
#